data_AF-A0A3R6FBQ5-F1
#
_entry.id   AF-A0A3R6FBQ5-F1
#
_cell.length_a   1.000
_cell.length_b   1.000
_cell.length_c   1.000
_cell.angle_alpha   90.00
_cell.angle_beta   90.00
_cell.angle_gamma   90.00
#
_symmetry.space_group_name_H-M   'P 1'
#
loop_
_entity.id
_entity.type
_entity.pdbx_description
1 polymer ?
#
loop_
_entity_poly.entity_id
_entity_poly.type
_entity_poly.pdbx_seq_one_letter_code
_entity_poly.pdbx_strand_id
1 'polypeptide(L)'
;MRKYALWFFRQMSAVCGRLLLRIIAGLLQVALGLWLVWLCRRFIDVVIWRGDVLRETIVLFSVIALLIALRQLVFYLSGITEVILQNDMRSRLFRFVLGRKLYAVKHQAEAGSGKPASDMLSGDISQRLERDLSSASSVVTDILPTIVVTLVQLFGAFFLMRSIDSILAWSLLVLTPVVAVCAKYLGSRLKKMTLAIREEESSIQMMIQETVEHELTIKTLQAESTVSGRVGSMQQRLHHLVRRRIRFTLISRLLLAFTFSYGYFGAFVYGAIQLKNGLITFGVMTAFLQLVGQIQSPIMSLLGMIPQLIHASASVDRLVEIENTEQEESLVQADASIPLQRACGIRLQDVSYSYPDERKKVVVSHFSYDFRPATSVAIVGETGCGKTTICVSCRVSSSPIAEG
;
A
#
# COMPACT_ATOMS: atom_id res chain seq x y z
N MET A 1 -12.89 7.61 0.89
CA MET A 1 -12.84 6.24 1.48
C MET A 1 -13.51 5.19 0.59
N ARG A 2 -14.72 5.41 0.05
CA ARG A 2 -15.43 4.42 -0.78
C ARG A 2 -14.65 3.97 -2.04
N LYS A 3 -13.95 4.90 -2.72
CA LYS A 3 -13.10 4.62 -3.90
C LYS A 3 -11.97 3.62 -3.59
N TYR A 4 -11.24 3.82 -2.49
CA TYR A 4 -10.17 2.92 -2.05
C TYR A 4 -10.69 1.52 -1.69
N ALA A 5 -11.81 1.44 -0.98
CA ALA A 5 -12.39 0.17 -0.56
C ALA A 5 -12.81 -0.69 -1.77
N LEU A 6 -13.42 -0.08 -2.80
CA LEU A 6 -13.77 -0.75 -4.06
C LEU A 6 -12.53 -1.25 -4.81
N TRP A 7 -11.48 -0.44 -4.88
CA TRP A 7 -10.24 -0.84 -5.53
C TRP A 7 -9.58 -2.02 -4.81
N PHE A 8 -9.46 -1.96 -3.49
CA PHE A 8 -8.94 -3.07 -2.69
C PHE A 8 -9.79 -4.34 -2.85
N PHE A 9 -11.12 -4.21 -2.90
CA PHE A 9 -12.01 -5.35 -3.09
C PHE A 9 -11.80 -6.04 -4.45
N ARG A 10 -11.59 -5.26 -5.52
CA ARG A 10 -11.28 -5.80 -6.86
C ARG A 10 -9.93 -6.52 -6.90
N GLN A 11 -8.95 -6.06 -6.13
CA GLN A 11 -7.66 -6.78 -6.04
C GLN A 11 -7.75 -8.01 -5.12
N MET A 12 -8.56 -7.95 -4.06
CA MET A 12 -8.81 -9.10 -3.17
C MET A 12 -9.48 -10.27 -3.90
N SER A 13 -10.35 -10.02 -4.89
CA SER A 13 -11.04 -11.11 -5.59
C SER A 13 -10.07 -12.04 -6.34
N ALA A 14 -8.93 -11.53 -6.80
CA ALA A 14 -7.91 -12.32 -7.48
C ALA A 14 -7.18 -13.31 -6.54
N VAL A 15 -7.14 -13.02 -5.24
CA VAL A 15 -6.36 -13.80 -4.25
C VAL A 15 -7.23 -14.23 -3.05
N CYS A 16 -8.55 -14.19 -3.21
CA CYS A 16 -9.51 -14.37 -2.12
C CYS A 16 -9.33 -15.70 -1.38
N GLY A 17 -9.12 -16.80 -2.09
CA GLY A 17 -8.89 -18.12 -1.48
C GLY A 17 -7.65 -18.18 -0.59
N ARG A 18 -6.55 -17.52 -0.98
CA ARG A 18 -5.32 -17.50 -0.18
C ARG A 18 -5.40 -16.51 0.99
N LEU A 19 -6.07 -15.38 0.78
CA LEU A 19 -6.37 -14.44 1.87
C LEU A 19 -7.26 -15.08 2.93
N LEU A 20 -8.27 -15.84 2.52
CA LEU A 20 -9.11 -16.63 3.42
C LEU A 20 -8.28 -17.68 4.17
N LEU A 21 -7.41 -18.41 3.48
CA LEU A 21 -6.51 -19.37 4.13
C LEU A 21 -5.60 -18.70 5.17
N ARG A 22 -5.06 -17.51 4.87
CA ARG A 22 -4.27 -16.71 5.82
C ARG A 22 -5.10 -16.29 7.04
N ILE A 23 -6.31 -15.77 6.81
CA ILE A 23 -7.22 -15.38 7.89
C ILE A 23 -7.53 -16.59 8.77
N ILE A 24 -7.89 -17.73 8.18
CA ILE A 24 -8.19 -18.98 8.89
C ILE A 24 -6.98 -19.44 9.72
N ALA A 25 -5.78 -19.45 9.15
CA ALA A 25 -4.56 -19.79 9.87
C ALA A 25 -4.29 -18.83 11.04
N GLY A 26 -4.52 -17.51 10.84
CA GLY A 26 -4.43 -16.51 11.91
C GLY A 26 -5.48 -16.68 13.00
N LEU A 27 -6.72 -17.03 12.65
CA LEU A 27 -7.78 -17.32 13.61
C LEU A 27 -7.50 -18.60 14.41
N LEU A 28 -6.97 -19.63 13.76
CA LEU A 28 -6.51 -20.84 14.41
C LEU A 28 -5.37 -20.54 15.39
N GLN A 29 -4.46 -19.63 15.03
CA GLN A 29 -3.38 -19.18 15.90
C GLN A 29 -3.90 -18.46 17.13
N VAL A 30 -4.90 -17.60 16.96
CA VAL A 30 -5.58 -16.93 18.09
C VAL A 30 -6.28 -17.96 18.97
N ALA A 31 -7.02 -18.91 18.39
CA ALA A 31 -7.72 -19.94 19.15
C ALA A 31 -6.74 -20.81 19.96
N LEU A 32 -5.64 -21.26 19.35
CA LEU A 32 -4.57 -21.99 20.04
C LEU A 32 -3.89 -21.14 21.12
N GLY A 33 -3.67 -19.85 20.87
CA GLY A 33 -3.06 -18.93 21.82
C GLY A 33 -3.93 -18.69 23.05
N LEU A 34 -5.26 -18.59 22.86
CA LEU A 34 -6.25 -18.51 23.93
C LEU A 34 -6.38 -19.86 24.67
N TRP A 35 -6.33 -20.97 23.93
CA TRP A 35 -6.34 -22.30 24.53
C TRP A 35 -5.09 -22.55 25.38
N LEU A 36 -3.92 -22.07 24.94
CA LEU A 36 -2.68 -22.13 25.72
C LEU A 36 -2.83 -21.44 27.08
N VAL A 37 -3.48 -20.26 27.14
CA VAL A 37 -3.74 -19.57 28.41
C VAL A 37 -4.57 -20.44 29.35
N TRP A 38 -5.65 -21.03 28.82
CA TRP A 38 -6.50 -21.94 29.60
C TRP A 38 -5.73 -23.18 30.05
N LEU A 39 -4.85 -23.71 29.21
CA LEU A 39 -4.02 -24.88 29.51
C LEU A 39 -2.94 -24.58 30.54
N CYS A 40 -2.34 -23.38 30.52
CA CYS A 40 -1.45 -22.91 31.57
C CYS A 40 -2.18 -22.82 32.92
N ARG A 41 -3.41 -22.29 32.96
CA ARG A 41 -4.24 -22.32 34.17
C ARG A 41 -4.46 -23.74 34.67
N ARG A 42 -4.92 -24.63 33.78
CA ARG A 42 -5.19 -26.03 34.12
C ARG A 42 -3.94 -26.74 34.63
N PHE A 43 -2.80 -26.53 33.98
CA PHE A 43 -1.52 -27.10 34.39
C PHE A 43 -1.17 -26.70 35.81
N ILE A 44 -1.27 -25.40 36.11
CA ILE A 44 -0.98 -24.87 37.44
C ILE A 44 -1.93 -25.46 38.49
N ASP A 45 -3.23 -25.48 38.21
CA ASP A 45 -4.22 -26.05 39.12
C ASP A 45 -4.02 -27.58 39.28
N VAL A 46 -3.68 -28.34 38.22
CA VAL A 46 -3.49 -29.80 38.31
C VAL A 46 -2.19 -30.18 39.01
N VAL A 47 -1.09 -29.46 38.78
CA VAL A 47 0.21 -29.73 39.42
C VAL A 47 0.13 -29.51 40.92
N ILE A 48 -0.58 -28.47 41.36
CA ILE A 48 -0.80 -28.18 42.78
C ILE A 48 -1.60 -29.30 43.48
N TRP A 49 -2.54 -29.95 42.78
CA TRP A 49 -3.50 -30.88 43.38
C TRP A 49 -3.24 -32.37 43.14
N ARG A 50 -2.65 -32.78 42.00
CA ARG A 50 -2.55 -34.19 41.57
C ARG A 50 -1.13 -34.71 41.36
N GLY A 51 -0.11 -33.85 41.24
CA GLY A 51 1.29 -34.28 41.10
C GLY A 51 1.69 -34.96 39.77
N ASP A 52 0.76 -35.27 38.86
CA ASP A 52 1.06 -35.82 37.54
C ASP A 52 1.55 -34.73 36.56
N VAL A 53 2.86 -34.49 36.54
CA VAL A 53 3.47 -33.38 35.77
C VAL A 53 3.76 -33.76 34.32
N LEU A 54 4.08 -35.02 34.02
CA LEU A 54 4.62 -35.44 32.72
C LEU A 54 3.64 -35.31 31.55
N ARG A 55 2.36 -35.71 31.73
CA ARG A 55 1.38 -35.64 30.64
C ARG A 55 1.04 -34.20 30.26
N GLU A 56 0.84 -33.34 31.27
CA GLU A 56 0.43 -31.96 31.04
C GLU A 56 1.61 -31.09 30.53
N THR A 57 2.87 -31.40 30.89
CA THR A 57 4.03 -30.74 30.26
C THR A 57 4.16 -31.11 28.79
N ILE A 58 4.01 -32.39 28.42
CA ILE A 58 4.06 -32.81 27.01
C ILE A 58 2.96 -32.09 26.19
N VAL A 59 1.75 -31.95 26.74
CA VAL A 59 0.67 -31.21 26.09
C VAL A 59 1.04 -29.73 25.92
N LEU A 60 1.57 -29.06 26.95
CA LEU A 60 2.02 -27.67 26.84
C LEU A 60 3.09 -27.47 25.76
N PHE A 61 4.14 -28.30 25.76
CA PHE A 61 5.22 -28.20 24.77
C PHE A 61 4.73 -28.47 23.35
N SER A 62 3.82 -29.44 23.16
CA SER A 62 3.24 -29.72 21.84
C SER A 62 2.37 -28.57 21.33
N VAL A 63 1.57 -27.92 22.19
CA VAL A 63 0.79 -26.72 21.82
C VAL A 63 1.70 -25.54 21.48
N ILE A 64 2.78 -25.32 22.23
CA ILE A 64 3.78 -24.27 21.94
C ILE A 64 4.47 -24.53 20.59
N ALA A 65 4.89 -25.78 20.33
CA ALA A 65 5.49 -26.15 19.06
C ALA A 65 4.52 -25.92 17.89
N LEU A 66 3.25 -26.30 18.06
CA LEU A 66 2.20 -26.06 17.07
C LEU A 66 1.95 -24.56 16.83
N LEU A 67 1.97 -23.73 17.89
CA LEU A 67 1.84 -22.28 17.77
C LEU A 67 3.00 -21.66 16.98
N ILE A 68 4.24 -22.12 17.23
CA ILE A 68 5.42 -21.67 16.48
C ILE A 68 5.30 -22.08 15.01
N ALA A 69 4.94 -23.34 14.74
CA ALA A 69 4.74 -23.84 13.39
C ALA A 69 3.65 -23.04 12.64
N LEU A 70 2.53 -22.77 13.30
CA LEU A 70 1.43 -22.00 12.71
C LEU A 70 1.81 -20.54 12.47
N ARG A 71 2.59 -19.93 13.35
CA ARG A 71 3.15 -18.58 13.14
C ARG A 71 4.02 -18.54 11.88
N GLN A 72 4.87 -19.54 11.67
CA GLN A 72 5.69 -19.62 10.46
C GLN A 72 4.85 -19.89 9.21
N LEU A 73 3.79 -20.71 9.32
CA LEU A 73 2.84 -20.92 8.24
C LEU A 73 2.14 -19.60 7.85
N VAL A 74 1.67 -18.81 8.82
CA VAL A 74 1.06 -17.50 8.55
C VAL A 74 2.05 -16.55 7.89
N PHE A 75 3.31 -16.52 8.34
CA PHE A 75 4.36 -15.71 7.72
C PHE A 75 4.61 -16.11 6.26
N TYR A 76 4.77 -17.42 6.00
CA TYR A 76 4.96 -17.97 4.65
C TYR A 76 3.77 -17.69 3.73
N LEU A 77 2.53 -17.95 4.19
CA LEU A 77 1.31 -17.66 3.45
C LEU A 77 1.19 -16.17 3.11
N SER A 78 1.54 -15.29 4.04
CA SER A 78 1.51 -13.83 3.84
C SER A 78 2.51 -13.43 2.76
N GLY A 79 3.76 -13.91 2.85
CA GLY A 79 4.82 -13.60 1.89
C GLY A 79 4.52 -14.09 0.46
N ILE A 80 4.04 -15.33 0.31
CA ILE A 80 3.67 -15.85 -1.02
C ILE A 80 2.47 -15.11 -1.60
N THR A 81 1.45 -14.86 -0.77
CA THR A 81 0.26 -14.11 -1.21
C THR A 81 0.66 -12.71 -1.66
N GLU A 82 1.58 -12.05 -0.96
CA GLU A 82 2.10 -10.74 -1.32
C GLU A 82 2.85 -10.76 -2.67
N VAL A 83 3.78 -11.70 -2.86
CA VAL A 83 4.52 -11.82 -4.13
C VAL A 83 3.59 -12.09 -5.31
N ILE A 84 2.60 -12.95 -5.13
CA ILE A 84 1.67 -13.29 -6.22
C ILE A 84 0.74 -12.13 -6.54
N LEU A 85 0.20 -11.45 -5.52
CA LEU A 85 -0.61 -10.25 -5.72
C LEU A 85 0.21 -9.16 -6.41
N GLN A 86 1.44 -8.92 -5.95
CA GLN A 86 2.34 -7.94 -6.54
C GLN A 86 2.66 -8.28 -8.00
N ASN A 87 2.93 -9.54 -8.33
CA ASN A 87 3.19 -9.95 -9.71
C ASN A 87 1.96 -9.82 -10.62
N ASP A 88 0.77 -10.19 -10.14
CA ASP A 88 -0.47 -10.02 -10.90
C ASP A 88 -0.74 -8.53 -11.16
N MET A 89 -0.68 -7.70 -10.12
CA MET A 89 -0.83 -6.25 -10.27
C MET A 89 0.24 -5.64 -11.19
N ARG A 90 1.48 -6.11 -11.12
CA ARG A 90 2.58 -5.65 -11.98
C ARG A 90 2.29 -5.99 -13.44
N SER A 91 1.85 -7.22 -13.70
CA SER A 91 1.49 -7.67 -15.06
C SER A 91 0.29 -6.90 -15.63
N ARG A 92 -0.69 -6.56 -14.79
CA ARG A 92 -1.87 -5.76 -15.19
C ARG A 92 -1.45 -4.34 -15.51
N LEU A 93 -0.74 -3.68 -14.60
CA LEU A 93 -0.26 -2.32 -14.81
C LEU A 93 0.67 -2.23 -16.01
N PHE A 94 1.55 -3.22 -16.22
CA PHE A 94 2.41 -3.26 -17.38
C PHE A 94 1.60 -3.38 -18.69
N ARG A 95 0.56 -4.23 -18.73
CA ARG A 95 -0.39 -4.28 -19.86
C ARG A 95 -1.15 -2.97 -20.06
N PHE A 96 -1.58 -2.32 -18.98
CA PHE A 96 -2.21 -1.00 -19.06
C PHE A 96 -1.25 0.02 -19.64
N VAL A 97 -0.01 0.07 -19.17
CA VAL A 97 1.02 1.00 -19.67
C VAL A 97 1.33 0.75 -21.15
N LEU A 98 1.45 -0.50 -21.58
CA LEU A 98 1.69 -0.84 -22.98
C LEU A 98 0.47 -0.61 -23.89
N GLY A 99 -0.74 -0.76 -23.37
CA GLY A 99 -2.00 -0.57 -24.11
C GLY A 99 -2.58 0.85 -24.01
N ARG A 100 -1.85 1.80 -23.41
CA ARG A 100 -2.25 3.21 -23.37
C ARG A 100 -2.14 3.83 -24.76
N LYS A 101 -3.11 4.69 -25.11
CA LYS A 101 -3.00 5.55 -26.29
C LYS A 101 -1.68 6.31 -26.21
N LEU A 102 -0.77 6.13 -27.17
CA LEU A 102 0.46 6.94 -27.24
C LEU A 102 0.13 8.45 -27.32
N TYR A 103 -1.09 8.77 -27.78
CA TYR A 103 -1.59 10.13 -28.00
C TYR A 103 -2.53 10.67 -26.91
N ALA A 104 -3.18 9.83 -26.08
CA ALA A 104 -4.06 10.33 -25.00
C ALA A 104 -3.29 10.74 -23.74
N VAL A 105 -2.00 10.37 -23.66
CA VAL A 105 -1.10 10.81 -22.59
C VAL A 105 -1.10 12.34 -22.51
N LYS A 106 -1.18 13.09 -23.63
CA LYS A 106 -1.24 14.57 -23.62
C LYS A 106 -2.54 15.18 -23.12
N HIS A 107 -3.69 14.52 -23.28
CA HIS A 107 -4.98 15.14 -22.98
C HIS A 107 -5.34 15.15 -21.49
N GLN A 108 -4.75 14.26 -20.69
CA GLN A 108 -5.06 14.12 -19.26
C GLN A 108 -4.18 15.00 -18.35
N ALA A 109 -3.10 15.58 -18.89
CA ALA A 109 -2.26 16.57 -18.21
C ALA A 109 -2.97 17.92 -18.01
N GLU A 110 -3.98 18.25 -18.83
CA GLU A 110 -4.69 19.53 -18.74
C GLU A 110 -5.90 19.52 -17.79
N ALA A 111 -6.35 18.34 -17.31
CA ALA A 111 -7.55 18.25 -16.48
C ALA A 111 -7.33 18.51 -14.97
N GLY A 112 -6.12 18.87 -14.52
CA GLY A 112 -5.97 19.37 -13.14
C GLY A 112 -4.61 19.33 -12.46
N SER A 113 -3.52 18.87 -13.09
CA SER A 113 -2.18 19.00 -12.52
C SER A 113 -1.20 19.33 -13.63
N GLY A 114 -0.68 20.56 -13.66
CA GLY A 114 0.22 21.08 -14.71
C GLY A 114 1.58 20.37 -14.79
N LYS A 115 1.59 19.08 -15.11
CA LYS A 115 2.78 18.29 -15.41
C LYS A 115 2.68 17.77 -16.85
N PRO A 116 3.69 18.02 -17.70
CA PRO A 116 3.68 17.58 -19.09
C PRO A 116 3.57 16.05 -19.18
N ALA A 117 2.66 15.63 -20.05
CA ALA A 117 2.39 14.25 -20.40
C ALA A 117 3.57 13.51 -21.05
N SER A 118 4.46 14.24 -21.73
CA SER A 118 5.69 13.68 -22.31
C SER A 118 6.68 13.15 -21.27
N ASP A 119 6.52 13.53 -19.99
CA ASP A 119 7.47 13.30 -18.91
C ASP A 119 6.95 12.39 -17.80
N MET A 120 6.05 11.44 -18.11
CA MET A 120 6.06 10.18 -17.35
C MET A 120 7.35 9.45 -17.72
N LEU A 121 8.48 9.90 -17.16
CA LEU A 121 9.78 9.25 -17.30
C LEU A 121 9.56 7.75 -17.04
N SER A 122 10.18 6.90 -17.85
CA SER A 122 10.30 5.46 -17.58
C SER A 122 10.63 5.16 -16.09
N GLY A 123 11.36 6.08 -15.44
CA GLY A 123 11.62 6.08 -14.00
C GLY A 123 10.39 6.21 -13.07
N ASP A 124 9.41 7.08 -13.34
CA ASP A 124 8.19 7.19 -12.51
C ASP A 124 7.32 5.93 -12.64
N ILE A 125 7.19 5.40 -13.86
CA ILE A 125 6.48 4.14 -14.10
C ILE A 125 7.19 2.99 -13.39
N SER A 126 8.51 2.91 -13.47
CA SER A 126 9.32 1.91 -12.76
C SER A 126 9.13 2.02 -11.24
N GLN A 127 9.21 3.24 -10.68
CA GLN A 127 9.00 3.48 -9.26
C GLN A 127 7.59 3.09 -8.79
N ARG A 128 6.56 3.35 -9.61
CA ARG A 128 5.18 2.92 -9.33
C ARG A 128 5.04 1.39 -9.38
N LEU A 129 5.68 0.72 -10.35
CA LEU A 129 5.68 -0.74 -10.50
C LEU A 129 6.43 -1.48 -9.38
N GLU A 130 7.34 -0.81 -8.68
CA GLU A 130 8.08 -1.38 -7.56
C GLU A 130 7.52 -0.96 -6.20
N ARG A 131 7.62 0.33 -5.87
CA ARG A 131 7.36 0.85 -4.52
C ARG A 131 5.88 1.00 -4.22
N ASP A 132 5.12 1.58 -5.14
CA ASP A 132 3.69 1.82 -4.90
C ASP A 132 2.90 0.51 -4.91
N LEU A 133 3.30 -0.42 -5.77
CA LEU A 133 2.74 -1.75 -5.81
C LEU A 133 2.95 -2.52 -4.51
N SER A 134 4.19 -2.54 -3.98
CA SER A 134 4.51 -3.20 -2.71
C SER A 134 3.76 -2.55 -1.54
N SER A 135 3.67 -1.21 -1.51
CA SER A 135 2.91 -0.54 -0.46
C SER A 135 1.41 -0.82 -0.54
N ALA A 136 0.83 -0.96 -1.74
CA ALA A 136 -0.57 -1.30 -1.90
C ALA A 136 -0.87 -2.78 -1.61
N SER A 137 0.01 -3.69 -2.04
CA SER A 137 -0.15 -5.13 -1.81
C SER A 137 -0.07 -5.47 -0.32
N SER A 138 0.90 -4.92 0.40
CA SER A 138 1.07 -5.15 1.85
C SER A 138 -0.16 -4.76 2.69
N VAL A 139 -0.95 -3.76 2.27
CA VAL A 139 -2.22 -3.46 2.97
C VAL A 139 -3.19 -4.62 2.85
N VAL A 140 -3.32 -5.20 1.67
CA VAL A 140 -4.24 -6.30 1.39
C VAL A 140 -3.74 -7.61 2.00
N THR A 141 -2.45 -7.88 1.86
CA THR A 141 -1.84 -9.17 2.21
C THR A 141 -1.37 -9.24 3.64
N ASP A 142 -1.09 -8.12 4.31
CA ASP A 142 -0.67 -8.05 5.72
C ASP A 142 -1.66 -7.29 6.61
N ILE A 143 -1.88 -6.00 6.37
CA ILE A 143 -2.57 -5.13 7.34
C ILE A 143 -4.04 -5.52 7.54
N LEU A 144 -4.80 -5.74 6.46
CA LEU A 144 -6.23 -6.04 6.53
C LEU A 144 -6.53 -7.34 7.31
N PRO A 145 -5.92 -8.50 6.99
CA PRO A 145 -6.16 -9.70 7.79
C PRO A 145 -5.65 -9.57 9.23
N THR A 146 -4.55 -8.84 9.48
CA THR A 146 -4.07 -8.61 10.84
C THR A 146 -5.08 -7.83 11.68
N ILE A 147 -5.78 -6.85 11.10
CA ILE A 147 -6.89 -6.15 11.77
C ILE A 147 -8.02 -7.13 12.13
N VAL A 148 -8.42 -7.99 11.19
CA VAL A 148 -9.49 -8.99 11.41
C VAL A 148 -9.09 -9.96 12.53
N VAL A 149 -7.89 -10.53 12.47
CA VAL A 149 -7.37 -11.46 13.48
C VAL A 149 -7.26 -10.78 14.84
N THR A 150 -6.79 -9.53 14.89
CA THR A 150 -6.69 -8.75 16.13
C THR A 150 -8.06 -8.51 16.76
N LEU A 151 -9.07 -8.16 15.98
CA LEU A 151 -10.43 -7.98 16.49
C LEU A 151 -10.95 -9.28 17.12
N VAL A 152 -10.81 -10.41 16.42
CA VAL A 152 -11.21 -11.72 16.97
C VAL A 152 -10.40 -12.08 18.22
N GLN A 153 -9.11 -11.74 18.28
CA GLN A 153 -8.29 -11.96 19.47
C GLN A 153 -8.80 -11.14 20.67
N LEU A 154 -9.15 -9.88 20.48
CA LEU A 154 -9.69 -9.03 21.55
C LEU A 154 -11.03 -9.57 22.08
N PHE A 155 -11.96 -9.91 21.17
CA PHE A 155 -13.25 -10.50 21.57
C PHE A 155 -13.06 -11.88 22.21
N GLY A 156 -12.23 -12.74 21.63
CA GLY A 156 -11.93 -14.07 22.14
C GLY A 156 -11.29 -14.04 23.53
N ALA A 157 -10.36 -13.11 23.77
CA ALA A 157 -9.77 -12.89 25.09
C ALA A 157 -10.83 -12.47 26.13
N PHE A 158 -11.74 -11.57 25.76
CA PHE A 158 -12.86 -11.17 26.63
C PHE A 158 -13.81 -12.33 26.95
N PHE A 159 -14.26 -13.08 25.94
CA PHE A 159 -15.15 -14.22 26.14
C PHE A 159 -14.49 -15.34 26.95
N LEU A 160 -13.21 -15.63 26.71
CA LEU A 160 -12.47 -16.61 27.49
C LEU A 160 -12.35 -16.16 28.95
N MET A 161 -12.04 -14.89 29.20
CA MET A 161 -11.97 -14.38 30.57
C MET A 161 -13.35 -14.44 31.26
N ARG A 162 -14.41 -14.09 30.55
CA ARG A 162 -15.78 -14.15 31.08
C ARG A 162 -16.19 -15.55 31.51
N SER A 163 -15.75 -16.58 30.78
CA SER A 163 -15.97 -17.98 31.14
C SER A 163 -15.16 -18.44 32.35
N ILE A 164 -14.06 -17.74 32.68
CA ILE A 164 -13.21 -18.05 33.83
C ILE A 164 -13.70 -17.34 35.09
N ASP A 165 -13.82 -16.02 35.05
CA ASP A 165 -14.26 -15.18 36.16
C ASP A 165 -14.95 -13.92 35.63
N SER A 166 -16.18 -13.69 36.07
CA SER A 166 -16.98 -12.57 35.57
C SER A 166 -16.47 -11.20 36.03
N ILE A 167 -15.89 -11.10 37.23
CA ILE A 167 -15.46 -9.82 37.81
C ILE A 167 -14.20 -9.32 37.09
N LEU A 168 -13.22 -10.19 36.87
CA LEU A 168 -12.02 -9.88 36.10
C LEU A 168 -12.32 -9.63 34.61
N ALA A 169 -13.36 -10.25 34.05
CA ALA A 169 -13.79 -9.95 32.69
C ALA A 169 -14.34 -8.52 32.55
N TRP A 170 -15.09 -8.03 33.54
CA TRP A 170 -15.58 -6.65 33.54
C TRP A 170 -14.44 -5.63 33.66
N SER A 171 -13.38 -5.91 34.43
CA SER A 171 -12.22 -5.02 34.49
C SER A 171 -11.50 -4.89 33.15
N LEU A 172 -11.38 -5.99 32.40
CA LEU A 172 -10.91 -6.02 31.01
C LEU A 172 -11.83 -5.23 30.05
N LEU A 173 -13.14 -5.36 30.20
CA LEU A 173 -14.11 -4.61 29.41
C LEU A 173 -14.00 -3.10 29.65
N VAL A 174 -13.73 -2.66 30.88
CA VAL A 174 -13.52 -1.24 31.21
C VAL A 174 -12.18 -0.73 30.66
N LEU A 175 -11.14 -1.55 30.67
CA LEU A 175 -9.83 -1.19 30.13
C LEU A 175 -9.86 -1.02 28.59
N THR A 176 -10.64 -1.84 27.90
CA THR A 176 -10.74 -1.84 26.43
C THR A 176 -11.13 -0.48 25.80
N PRO A 177 -12.22 0.22 26.21
CA PRO A 177 -12.60 1.51 25.67
C PRO A 177 -11.59 2.60 26.01
N VAL A 178 -10.98 2.57 27.20
CA VAL A 178 -9.91 3.52 27.59
C VAL A 178 -8.75 3.41 26.61
N VAL A 179 -8.30 2.19 26.35
CA VAL A 179 -7.20 1.94 25.41
C VAL A 179 -7.61 2.29 23.97
N ALA A 180 -8.84 1.98 23.55
CA ALA A 180 -9.34 2.31 22.22
C ALA A 180 -9.41 3.83 21.99
N VAL A 181 -9.87 4.60 22.98
CA VAL A 181 -9.91 6.08 22.92
C VAL A 181 -8.49 6.65 22.84
N CYS A 182 -7.57 6.17 23.69
CA CYS A 182 -6.16 6.54 23.63
C CYS A 182 -5.56 6.23 22.26
N ALA A 183 -5.76 5.01 21.75
CA ALA A 183 -5.26 4.59 20.45
C ALA A 183 -5.81 5.47 19.31
N LYS A 184 -7.11 5.80 19.33
CA LYS A 184 -7.74 6.70 18.35
C LYS A 184 -7.15 8.11 18.41
N TYR A 185 -6.97 8.67 19.60
CA TYR A 185 -6.39 10.00 19.79
C TYR A 185 -4.93 10.03 19.29
N LEU A 186 -4.09 9.11 19.74
CA LEU A 186 -2.69 8.97 19.32
C LEU A 186 -2.58 8.78 17.80
N GLY A 187 -3.40 7.88 17.25
CA GLY A 187 -3.42 7.59 15.82
C GLY A 187 -3.81 8.79 14.97
N SER A 188 -4.79 9.58 15.40
CA SER A 188 -5.21 10.79 14.68
C SER A 188 -4.11 11.85 14.63
N ARG A 189 -3.34 12.02 15.72
CA ARG A 189 -2.20 12.94 15.78
C ARG A 189 -1.03 12.43 14.95
N LEU A 190 -0.72 11.13 15.05
CA LEU A 190 0.34 10.51 14.26
C LEU A 190 0.05 10.65 12.76
N LYS A 191 -1.22 10.46 12.35
CA LYS A 191 -1.67 10.69 10.98
C LYS A 191 -1.35 12.10 10.49
N LYS A 192 -1.70 13.14 11.25
CA LYS A 192 -1.42 14.53 10.89
C LYS A 192 0.08 14.81 10.72
N MET A 193 0.90 14.26 11.62
CA MET A 193 2.37 14.44 11.56
C MET A 193 2.99 13.71 10.36
N THR A 194 2.53 12.49 10.06
CA THR A 194 2.98 11.73 8.89
C THR A 194 2.60 12.43 7.59
N LEU A 195 1.40 13.02 7.50
CA LEU A 195 1.00 13.80 6.32
C LEU A 195 1.89 15.04 6.13
N ALA A 196 2.18 15.79 7.19
CA ALA A 196 3.04 16.97 7.10
C ALA A 196 4.50 16.62 6.68
N ILE A 197 5.06 15.54 7.22
CA ILE A 197 6.38 15.04 6.80
C ILE A 197 6.38 14.72 5.31
N ARG A 198 5.35 14.01 4.86
CA ARG A 198 5.24 13.57 3.47
C ARG A 198 5.07 14.73 2.49
N GLU A 199 4.38 15.79 2.88
CA GLU A 199 4.22 16.98 2.07
C GLU A 199 5.54 17.74 1.87
N GLU A 200 6.35 17.85 2.93
CA GLU A 200 7.71 18.39 2.83
C GLU A 200 8.64 17.48 2.00
N GLU A 201 8.59 16.15 2.19
CA GLU A 201 9.34 15.20 1.36
C GLU A 201 8.99 15.34 -0.12
N SER A 202 7.70 15.45 -0.44
CA SER A 202 7.25 15.67 -1.82
C SER A 202 7.75 16.99 -2.39
N SER A 203 7.79 18.05 -1.58
CA SER A 203 8.28 19.36 -1.99
C SER A 203 9.79 19.34 -2.26
N ILE A 204 10.56 18.64 -1.42
CA ILE A 204 12.01 18.43 -1.61
C ILE A 204 12.25 17.63 -2.89
N GLN A 205 11.51 16.53 -3.10
CA GLN A 205 11.65 15.71 -4.30
C GLN A 205 11.36 16.51 -5.59
N MET A 206 10.33 17.36 -5.56
CA MET A 206 9.99 18.25 -6.67
C MET A 206 11.12 19.24 -6.96
N MET A 207 11.69 19.86 -5.91
CA MET A 207 12.81 20.79 -6.07
C MET A 207 14.06 20.11 -6.63
N ILE A 208 14.36 18.88 -6.19
CA ILE A 208 15.47 18.09 -6.74
C ILE A 208 15.22 17.78 -8.21
N GLN A 209 14.00 17.36 -8.58
CA GLN A 209 13.66 17.07 -9.97
C GLN A 209 13.83 18.32 -10.86
N GLU A 210 13.30 19.47 -10.43
CA GLU A 210 13.44 20.75 -11.13
C GLU A 210 14.92 21.18 -11.26
N THR A 211 15.72 20.94 -10.22
CA THR A 211 17.16 21.25 -10.22
C THR A 211 17.93 20.41 -11.24
N VAL A 212 17.59 19.13 -11.37
CA VAL A 212 18.22 18.24 -12.35
C VAL A 212 17.79 18.61 -13.77
N GLU A 213 16.50 18.90 -13.97
CA GLU A 213 15.95 19.29 -15.28
C GLU A 213 16.55 20.61 -15.79
N HIS A 214 16.83 21.55 -14.89
CA HIS A 214 17.39 22.87 -15.21
C HIS A 214 18.85 23.03 -14.78
N GLU A 215 19.61 21.93 -14.68
CA GLU A 215 21.00 21.95 -14.21
C GLU A 215 21.87 22.91 -15.03
N LEU A 216 21.72 22.91 -16.36
CA LEU A 216 22.47 23.79 -17.25
C LEU A 216 22.18 25.27 -16.94
N THR A 217 20.90 25.62 -16.77
CA THR A 217 20.47 26.99 -16.46
C THR A 217 21.06 27.45 -15.12
N ILE A 218 21.01 26.58 -14.11
CA ILE A 218 21.55 26.87 -12.77
C ILE A 218 23.06 27.12 -12.85
N LYS A 219 23.81 26.31 -13.61
CA LYS A 219 25.25 26.48 -13.83
C LYS A 219 25.58 27.74 -14.61
N THR A 220 24.82 28.07 -15.65
CA THR A 220 25.04 29.30 -16.44
C THR A 220 24.80 30.57 -15.62
N LEU A 221 23.89 30.52 -14.65
CA LEU A 221 23.59 31.62 -13.73
C LEU A 221 24.45 31.62 -12.46
N GLN A 222 25.37 30.64 -12.30
CA GLN A 222 26.20 30.45 -11.10
C GLN A 222 25.38 30.44 -9.79
N ALA A 223 24.19 29.83 -9.83
CA ALA A 223 23.20 29.86 -8.74
C ALA A 223 23.21 28.60 -7.85
N GLU A 224 24.25 27.76 -7.94
CA GLU A 224 24.31 26.46 -7.26
C GLU A 224 24.21 26.58 -5.74
N SER A 225 24.89 27.57 -5.15
CA SER A 225 24.89 27.81 -3.69
C SER A 225 23.51 28.24 -3.20
N THR A 226 22.79 29.05 -3.97
CA THR A 226 21.43 29.51 -3.67
C THR A 226 20.44 28.34 -3.67
N VAL A 227 20.49 27.50 -4.71
CA VAL A 227 19.62 26.33 -4.83
C VAL A 227 19.94 25.31 -3.73
N SER A 228 21.23 25.03 -3.50
CA SER A 228 21.68 24.15 -2.42
C SER A 228 21.24 24.65 -1.03
N GLY A 229 21.36 25.95 -0.77
CA GLY A 229 20.88 26.58 0.47
C GLY A 229 19.36 26.45 0.65
N ARG A 230 18.60 26.59 -0.44
CA ARG A 230 17.13 26.41 -0.42
C ARG A 230 16.76 24.96 -0.09
N VAL A 231 17.37 23.97 -0.75
CA VAL A 231 17.18 22.55 -0.43
C VAL A 231 17.57 22.25 1.02
N GLY A 232 18.70 22.80 1.49
CA GLY A 232 19.16 22.67 2.87
C GLY A 232 18.14 23.20 3.88
N SER A 233 17.52 24.35 3.62
CA SER A 233 16.47 24.90 4.50
C SER A 233 15.21 24.01 4.56
N MET A 234 14.82 23.41 3.44
CA MET A 234 13.70 22.46 3.38
C MET A 234 14.04 21.16 4.12
N GLN A 235 15.27 20.66 3.96
CA GLN A 235 15.75 19.50 4.71
C GLN A 235 15.79 19.75 6.22
N GLN A 236 16.18 20.95 6.66
CA GLN A 236 16.12 21.33 8.08
C GLN A 236 14.67 21.33 8.61
N ARG A 237 13.72 21.85 7.82
CA ARG A 237 12.29 21.80 8.16
C ARG A 237 11.77 20.37 8.24
N LEU A 238 12.10 19.52 7.27
CA LEU A 238 11.79 18.09 7.28
C LEU A 238 12.36 17.41 8.52
N HIS A 239 13.64 17.65 8.83
CA HIS A 239 14.31 17.12 10.01
C HIS A 239 13.59 17.53 11.31
N HIS A 240 13.14 18.80 11.40
CA HIS A 240 12.34 19.25 12.55
C HIS A 240 10.99 18.52 12.67
N LEU A 241 10.28 18.30 11.56
CA LEU A 241 9.02 17.54 11.54
C LEU A 241 9.22 16.08 11.94
N VAL A 242 10.24 15.42 11.39
CA VAL A 242 10.60 14.04 11.71
C VAL A 242 10.97 13.92 13.19
N ARG A 243 11.83 14.82 13.70
CA ARG A 243 12.21 14.86 15.13
C ARG A 243 11.00 15.09 16.03
N ARG A 244 10.04 15.93 15.64
CA ARG A 244 8.79 16.15 16.37
C ARG A 244 7.94 14.87 16.40
N ARG A 245 7.81 14.16 15.27
CA ARG A 245 7.08 12.88 15.19
C ARG A 245 7.74 11.79 16.03
N ILE A 246 9.07 11.66 15.97
CA ILE A 246 9.82 10.70 16.79
C ILE A 246 9.60 11.00 18.27
N ARG A 247 9.77 12.25 18.72
CA ARG A 247 9.49 12.66 20.10
C ARG A 247 8.06 12.32 20.53
N PHE A 248 7.07 12.65 19.69
CA PHE A 248 5.67 12.31 19.97
C PHE A 248 5.46 10.79 20.07
N THR A 249 6.08 10.00 19.19
CA THR A 249 5.98 8.54 19.18
C THR A 249 6.63 7.93 20.42
N LEU A 250 7.80 8.43 20.83
CA LEU A 250 8.49 8.01 22.05
C LEU A 250 7.64 8.30 23.29
N ILE A 251 7.15 9.53 23.43
CA ILE A 251 6.28 9.92 24.55
C ILE A 251 4.99 9.09 24.55
N SER A 252 4.37 8.89 23.39
CA SER A 252 3.16 8.08 23.25
C SER A 252 3.39 6.62 23.65
N ARG A 253 4.49 6.00 23.18
CA ARG A 253 4.87 4.63 23.56
C ARG A 253 5.18 4.52 25.03
N LEU A 254 5.86 5.51 25.60
CA LEU A 254 6.20 5.56 27.03
C LEU A 254 4.92 5.68 27.88
N LEU A 255 4.00 6.59 27.54
CA LEU A 255 2.72 6.76 28.23
C LEU A 255 1.86 5.49 28.16
N LEU A 256 1.76 4.87 26.98
CA LEU A 256 1.05 3.61 26.84
C LEU A 256 1.74 2.48 27.62
N ALA A 257 3.06 2.36 27.55
CA ALA A 257 3.81 1.37 28.32
C ALA A 257 3.60 1.56 29.82
N PHE A 258 3.66 2.79 30.34
CA PHE A 258 3.30 3.08 31.72
C PHE A 258 1.85 2.70 32.03
N THR A 259 0.90 3.08 31.19
CA THR A 259 -0.52 2.74 31.38
C THR A 259 -0.74 1.23 31.45
N PHE A 260 -0.13 0.47 30.55
CA PHE A 260 -0.21 -0.99 30.55
C PHE A 260 0.55 -1.63 31.72
N SER A 261 1.74 -1.14 32.07
CA SER A 261 2.51 -1.68 33.21
C SER A 261 1.84 -1.39 34.55
N TYR A 262 1.31 -0.18 34.76
CA TYR A 262 0.54 0.15 35.95
C TYR A 262 -0.80 -0.58 35.96
N GLY A 263 -1.46 -0.72 34.81
CA GLY A 263 -2.67 -1.54 34.68
C GLY A 263 -2.41 -3.00 35.03
N TYR A 264 -1.33 -3.58 34.50
CA TYR A 264 -0.87 -4.93 34.81
C TYR A 264 -0.55 -5.09 36.29
N PHE A 265 0.21 -4.15 36.88
CA PHE A 265 0.56 -4.19 38.30
C PHE A 265 -0.66 -4.02 39.21
N GLY A 266 -1.56 -3.09 38.90
CA GLY A 266 -2.80 -2.91 39.65
C GLY A 266 -3.69 -4.14 39.57
N ALA A 267 -3.76 -4.77 38.41
CA ALA A 267 -4.54 -5.98 38.23
C ALA A 267 -3.87 -7.22 38.85
N PHE A 268 -2.54 -7.25 38.92
CA PHE A 268 -1.78 -8.21 39.72
C PHE A 268 -2.07 -8.06 41.22
N VAL A 269 -2.03 -6.84 41.76
CA VAL A 269 -2.35 -6.57 43.18
C VAL A 269 -3.79 -6.97 43.49
N TYR A 270 -4.74 -6.61 42.62
CA TYR A 270 -6.14 -7.03 42.76
C TYR A 270 -6.29 -8.55 42.73
N GLY A 271 -5.64 -9.22 41.78
CA GLY A 271 -5.60 -10.69 41.70
C GLY A 271 -5.00 -11.33 42.96
N ALA A 272 -3.93 -10.76 43.51
CA ALA A 272 -3.31 -11.23 44.75
C ALA A 272 -4.24 -11.08 45.97
N ILE A 273 -5.01 -9.99 46.06
CA ILE A 273 -6.02 -9.79 47.11
C ILE A 273 -7.16 -10.80 46.96
N GLN A 274 -7.68 -11.00 45.75
CA GLN A 274 -8.72 -12.01 45.47
C GLN A 274 -8.23 -13.43 45.80
N LEU A 275 -6.96 -13.73 45.49
CA LEU A 275 -6.32 -15.01 45.80
C LEU A 275 -6.21 -15.21 47.32
N LYS A 276 -5.78 -14.18 48.06
CA LYS A 276 -5.73 -14.19 49.53
C LYS A 276 -7.12 -14.43 50.14
N ASN A 277 -8.16 -13.85 49.56
CA ASN A 277 -9.54 -14.02 50.02
C ASN A 277 -10.17 -15.35 49.59
N GLY A 278 -9.46 -16.20 48.85
CA GLY A 278 -9.96 -17.49 48.36
C GLY A 278 -11.00 -17.39 47.25
N LEU A 279 -11.14 -16.22 46.61
CA LEU A 279 -12.15 -15.96 45.56
C LEU A 279 -11.70 -16.46 44.19
N ILE A 280 -10.39 -16.57 43.95
CA ILE A 280 -9.81 -17.09 42.71
C ILE A 280 -8.67 -18.09 43.01
N THR A 281 -8.38 -19.00 42.07
CA THR A 281 -7.20 -19.87 42.14
C THR A 281 -5.96 -19.19 41.59
N PHE A 282 -4.78 -19.71 41.93
CA PHE A 282 -3.52 -19.21 41.38
C PHE A 282 -3.48 -19.37 39.84
N GLY A 283 -4.07 -20.44 39.28
CA GLY A 283 -4.24 -20.60 37.84
C GLY A 283 -5.13 -19.53 37.17
N VAL A 284 -6.17 -19.05 37.85
CA VAL A 284 -7.02 -17.95 37.33
C VAL A 284 -6.23 -16.64 37.25
N MET A 285 -5.45 -16.34 38.29
CA MET A 285 -4.60 -15.14 38.32
C MET A 285 -3.57 -15.15 37.18
N THR A 286 -2.89 -16.26 36.96
CA THR A 286 -1.89 -16.37 35.89
C THR A 286 -2.51 -16.28 34.50
N ALA A 287 -3.67 -16.91 34.26
CA ALA A 287 -4.39 -16.78 33.00
C ALA A 287 -4.80 -15.33 32.71
N PHE A 288 -5.28 -14.61 33.73
CA PHE A 288 -5.63 -13.20 33.59
C PHE A 288 -4.43 -12.34 33.20
N LEU A 289 -3.28 -12.50 33.87
CA LEU A 289 -2.06 -11.75 33.55
C LEU A 289 -1.56 -12.04 32.12
N GLN A 290 -1.68 -13.29 31.66
CA GLN A 290 -1.34 -13.66 30.29
C GLN A 290 -2.29 -13.01 29.26
N LEU A 291 -3.59 -12.95 29.53
CA LEU A 291 -4.56 -12.30 28.65
C LEU A 291 -4.32 -10.80 28.51
N VAL A 292 -3.97 -10.11 29.60
CA VAL A 292 -3.60 -8.69 29.55
C VAL A 292 -2.42 -8.48 28.59
N GLY A 293 -1.39 -9.33 28.67
CA GLY A 293 -0.26 -9.29 27.74
C GLY A 293 -0.65 -9.57 26.28
N GLN A 294 -1.56 -10.53 26.05
CA GLN A 294 -2.08 -10.84 24.72
C GLN A 294 -2.91 -9.71 24.11
N ILE A 295 -3.53 -8.86 24.92
CA ILE A 295 -4.30 -7.69 24.46
C ILE A 295 -3.39 -6.48 24.18
N GLN A 296 -2.34 -6.30 24.99
CA GLN A 296 -1.41 -5.17 24.85
C GLN A 296 -0.66 -5.19 23.50
N SER A 297 -0.14 -6.35 23.10
CA SER A 297 0.70 -6.48 21.90
C SER A 297 -0.03 -6.09 20.59
N PRO A 298 -1.22 -6.62 20.28
CA PRO A 298 -1.95 -6.27 19.06
C PRO A 298 -2.31 -4.78 18.98
N ILE A 299 -2.62 -4.14 20.11
CA ILE A 299 -2.94 -2.72 20.15
C ILE A 299 -1.73 -1.86 19.74
N MET A 300 -0.53 -2.23 20.22
CA MET A 300 0.71 -1.57 19.83
C MET A 300 1.03 -1.78 18.34
N SER A 301 0.79 -2.99 17.84
CA SER A 301 0.96 -3.32 16.42
C SER A 301 0.04 -2.48 15.53
N LEU A 302 -1.24 -2.34 15.88
CA LEU A 302 -2.21 -1.50 15.14
C LEU A 302 -1.76 -0.03 15.06
N LEU A 303 -1.24 0.53 16.15
CA LEU A 303 -0.69 1.90 16.15
C LEU A 303 0.52 2.04 15.23
N GLY A 304 1.36 1.00 15.15
CA GLY A 304 2.51 0.93 14.25
C GLY A 304 2.15 0.88 12.77
N MET A 305 0.96 0.38 12.42
CA MET A 305 0.48 0.22 11.04
C MET A 305 -0.09 1.52 10.44
N ILE A 306 -0.41 2.53 11.25
CA ILE A 306 -1.03 3.78 10.79
C ILE A 306 -0.20 4.50 9.71
N PRO A 307 1.12 4.68 9.85
CA PRO A 307 1.94 5.29 8.81
C PRO A 307 1.90 4.49 7.50
N GLN A 308 1.98 3.16 7.57
CA GLN A 308 1.94 2.30 6.38
C GLN A 308 0.62 2.44 5.63
N LEU A 309 -0.52 2.50 6.34
CA LEU A 309 -1.83 2.76 5.73
C LEU A 309 -1.89 4.12 5.01
N ILE A 310 -1.25 5.15 5.56
CA ILE A 310 -1.19 6.48 4.94
C ILE A 310 -0.32 6.45 3.68
N HIS A 311 0.84 5.82 3.73
CA HIS A 311 1.71 5.68 2.56
C HIS A 311 0.98 4.91 1.45
N ALA A 312 0.40 3.77 1.79
CA ALA A 312 -0.33 2.94 0.85
C ALA A 312 -1.52 3.66 0.23
N SER A 313 -2.27 4.47 0.99
CA SER A 313 -3.45 5.17 0.45
C SER A 313 -3.13 6.03 -0.78
N ALA A 314 -1.97 6.66 -0.83
CA ALA A 314 -1.59 7.48 -1.96
C ALA A 314 -0.73 6.76 -3.01
N SER A 315 -0.12 5.63 -2.65
CA SER A 315 0.33 4.67 -3.66
C SER A 315 -0.87 4.18 -4.46
N VAL A 316 -1.98 3.85 -3.79
CA VAL A 316 -3.25 3.48 -4.44
C VAL A 316 -3.78 4.62 -5.32
N ASP A 317 -3.77 5.87 -4.86
CA ASP A 317 -4.20 7.00 -5.72
C ASP A 317 -3.42 7.07 -7.03
N ARG A 318 -2.08 6.91 -6.99
CA ARG A 318 -1.20 6.92 -8.17
C ARG A 318 -1.37 5.69 -9.06
N LEU A 319 -1.73 4.54 -8.49
CA LEU A 319 -2.03 3.33 -9.27
C LEU A 319 -3.40 3.43 -9.96
N VAL A 320 -4.39 3.96 -9.25
CA VAL A 320 -5.75 4.19 -9.76
C VAL A 320 -5.74 5.26 -10.87
N GLU A 321 -4.91 6.28 -10.75
CA GLU A 321 -4.65 7.24 -11.83
C GLU A 321 -4.19 6.51 -13.10
N ILE A 322 -3.32 5.51 -12.97
CA ILE A 322 -2.83 4.75 -14.12
C ILE A 322 -3.91 3.88 -14.76
N GLU A 323 -4.67 3.16 -13.93
CA GLU A 323 -5.73 2.27 -14.39
C GLU A 323 -6.91 3.02 -15.05
N ASN A 324 -7.12 4.30 -14.72
CA ASN A 324 -8.17 5.14 -15.30
C ASN A 324 -7.72 5.91 -16.56
N THR A 325 -6.46 5.76 -16.99
CA THR A 325 -6.03 6.37 -18.25
C THR A 325 -6.69 5.64 -19.42
N GLU A 326 -7.23 6.39 -20.38
CA GLU A 326 -7.88 5.83 -21.56
C GLU A 326 -6.94 4.89 -22.32
N GLN A 327 -7.39 3.66 -22.54
CA GLN A 327 -6.69 2.69 -23.38
C GLN A 327 -6.88 3.03 -24.85
N GLU A 328 -5.89 2.65 -25.66
CA GLU A 328 -6.02 2.69 -27.11
C GLU A 328 -7.20 1.81 -27.48
N GLU A 329 -8.20 2.38 -28.18
CA GLU A 329 -9.26 1.56 -28.74
C GLU A 329 -8.54 0.58 -29.64
N SER A 330 -8.53 -0.67 -29.20
CA SER A 330 -8.00 -1.74 -30.01
C SER A 330 -8.78 -1.67 -31.31
N LEU A 331 -8.11 -1.34 -32.42
CA LEU A 331 -8.64 -1.45 -33.78
C LEU A 331 -8.89 -2.93 -34.15
N VAL A 332 -9.27 -3.78 -33.17
CA VAL A 332 -9.77 -5.14 -33.36
C VAL A 332 -11.16 -5.13 -34.03
N GLN A 333 -11.81 -3.97 -34.15
CA GLN A 333 -12.97 -3.78 -35.04
C GLN A 333 -12.61 -3.27 -36.45
N ALA A 334 -11.34 -3.00 -36.76
CA ALA A 334 -10.96 -2.86 -38.16
C ALA A 334 -10.94 -4.27 -38.75
N ASP A 335 -11.96 -4.57 -39.55
CA ASP A 335 -12.09 -5.78 -40.35
C ASP A 335 -10.73 -6.28 -40.83
N ALA A 336 -10.42 -7.53 -40.50
CA ALA A 336 -9.37 -8.39 -41.02
C ALA A 336 -8.06 -7.68 -41.44
N SER A 337 -6.93 -8.04 -40.85
CA SER A 337 -5.63 -7.77 -41.45
C SER A 337 -5.61 -8.30 -42.90
N ILE A 338 -5.84 -7.42 -43.88
CA ILE A 338 -5.84 -7.79 -45.29
C ILE A 338 -4.37 -8.06 -45.62
N PRO A 339 -3.97 -9.31 -45.93
CA PRO A 339 -2.61 -9.56 -46.37
C PRO A 339 -2.37 -8.75 -47.65
N LEU A 340 -1.45 -7.78 -47.59
CA LEU A 340 -1.10 -6.95 -48.73
C LEU A 340 -0.37 -7.84 -49.75
N GLN A 341 -1.11 -8.34 -50.75
CA GLN A 341 -0.57 -9.22 -51.79
C GLN A 341 0.32 -8.50 -52.82
N ARG A 342 0.35 -7.15 -52.81
CA ARG A 342 1.10 -6.31 -53.75
C ARG A 342 1.75 -5.13 -53.04
N ALA A 343 2.74 -4.50 -53.71
CA ALA A 343 3.29 -3.24 -53.27
C ALA A 343 2.17 -2.18 -53.24
N CYS A 344 1.89 -1.64 -52.06
CA CYS A 344 0.87 -0.62 -51.86
C CYS A 344 1.49 0.77 -51.76
N GLY A 345 0.78 1.76 -52.31
CA GLY A 345 1.11 3.17 -52.16
C GLY A 345 0.39 3.76 -50.95
N ILE A 346 0.85 4.91 -50.48
CA ILE A 346 0.20 5.68 -49.42
C ILE A 346 -0.24 7.00 -50.04
N ARG A 347 -1.54 7.29 -50.01
CA ARG A 347 -2.05 8.59 -50.47
C ARG A 347 -2.49 9.41 -49.26
N LEU A 348 -1.83 10.54 -49.04
CA LEU A 348 -2.26 11.55 -48.08
C LEU A 348 -3.06 12.60 -48.84
N GLN A 349 -4.31 12.85 -48.43
CA GLN A 349 -5.17 13.89 -48.99
C GLN A 349 -5.53 14.87 -47.89
N ASP A 350 -5.21 16.14 -48.12
CA ASP A 350 -5.57 17.27 -47.28
C ASP A 350 -5.26 17.08 -45.77
N VAL A 351 -4.09 16.49 -45.48
CA VAL A 351 -3.72 16.14 -44.11
C VAL A 351 -3.23 17.37 -43.36
N SER A 352 -3.95 17.72 -42.30
CA SER A 352 -3.53 18.75 -41.35
C SER A 352 -3.30 18.11 -39.98
N TYR A 353 -2.16 18.40 -39.35
CA TYR A 353 -1.79 17.86 -38.05
C TYR A 353 -1.22 18.94 -37.13
N SER A 354 -1.69 18.92 -35.88
CA SER A 354 -1.19 19.75 -34.79
C SER A 354 -0.93 18.86 -33.58
N TYR A 355 0.16 19.09 -32.86
CA TYR A 355 0.39 18.40 -31.61
C TYR A 355 -0.60 18.92 -30.54
N PRO A 356 -1.17 18.05 -29.70
CA PRO A 356 -2.15 18.45 -28.69
C PRO A 356 -1.68 19.56 -27.74
N ASP A 357 -0.39 19.59 -27.38
CA ASP A 357 0.19 20.61 -26.50
C ASP A 357 0.39 21.97 -27.18
N GLU A 358 0.31 22.01 -28.51
CA GLU A 358 0.49 23.22 -29.33
C GLU A 358 -0.75 23.45 -30.20
N ARG A 359 -1.97 23.41 -29.63
CA ARG A 359 -3.21 23.65 -30.41
C ARG A 359 -3.24 24.95 -31.22
N LYS A 360 -2.30 25.87 -30.96
CA LYS A 360 -2.14 27.14 -31.69
C LYS A 360 -1.14 27.07 -32.86
N LYS A 361 -0.40 25.98 -33.04
CA LYS A 361 0.58 25.80 -34.12
C LYS A 361 0.25 24.52 -34.91
N VAL A 362 -0.33 24.72 -36.09
CA VAL A 362 -0.50 23.65 -37.06
C VAL A 362 0.88 23.32 -37.60
N VAL A 363 1.35 22.09 -37.37
CA VAL A 363 2.71 21.63 -37.76
C VAL A 363 2.74 21.15 -39.21
N VAL A 364 1.64 20.55 -39.65
CA VAL A 364 1.41 20.16 -41.04
C VAL A 364 0.07 20.74 -41.45
N SER A 365 0.01 21.52 -42.52
CA SER A 365 -1.24 22.13 -43.02
C SER A 365 -1.49 21.70 -44.46
N HIS A 366 -2.69 21.18 -44.72
CA HIS A 366 -3.20 20.82 -46.06
C HIS A 366 -2.24 19.97 -46.91
N PHE A 367 -1.51 19.04 -46.28
CA PHE A 367 -0.51 18.24 -46.98
C PHE A 367 -1.18 17.15 -47.83
N SER A 368 -1.01 17.25 -49.15
CA SER A 368 -1.50 16.27 -50.12
C SER A 368 -0.34 15.71 -50.94
N TYR A 369 -0.11 14.40 -50.85
CA TYR A 369 0.91 13.73 -51.66
C TYR A 369 0.58 12.25 -51.87
N ASP A 370 0.89 11.75 -53.06
CA ASP A 370 0.65 10.38 -53.47
C ASP A 370 1.97 9.58 -53.53
N PHE A 371 2.26 8.81 -52.49
CA PHE A 371 3.43 7.94 -52.41
C PHE A 371 3.19 6.66 -53.20
N ARG A 372 3.73 6.59 -54.42
CA ARG A 372 3.53 5.45 -55.32
C ARG A 372 4.26 4.19 -54.82
N PRO A 373 3.70 2.99 -55.06
CA PRO A 373 4.38 1.74 -54.74
C PRO A 373 5.78 1.67 -55.34
N ALA A 374 6.72 1.07 -54.61
CA ALA A 374 8.10 0.84 -55.05
C ALA A 374 8.88 2.11 -55.48
N THR A 375 8.50 3.28 -54.96
CA THR A 375 9.25 4.53 -55.17
C THR A 375 9.96 4.98 -53.89
N SER A 376 11.12 5.62 -54.03
CA SER A 376 11.83 6.27 -52.92
C SER A 376 11.56 7.77 -52.98
N VAL A 377 10.94 8.32 -51.94
CA VAL A 377 10.60 9.75 -51.84
C VAL A 377 11.37 10.35 -50.68
N ALA A 378 12.17 11.38 -50.96
CA ALA A 378 12.90 12.13 -49.94
C ALA A 378 12.08 13.35 -49.50
N ILE A 379 11.85 13.48 -48.19
CA ILE A 379 11.19 14.66 -47.60
C ILE A 379 12.29 15.61 -47.09
N VAL A 380 12.43 16.77 -47.73
CA VAL A 380 13.47 17.76 -47.44
C VAL A 380 12.83 19.06 -46.93
N GLY A 381 13.50 19.75 -46.00
CA GLY A 381 13.06 21.06 -45.50
C GLY A 381 13.91 21.52 -44.31
N GLU A 382 13.58 22.66 -43.72
CA GLU A 382 14.27 23.24 -42.56
C GLU A 382 14.00 22.49 -41.24
N THR A 383 14.92 22.57 -40.27
CA THR A 383 14.73 21.95 -38.95
C THR A 383 13.45 22.48 -38.28
N GLY A 384 12.56 21.58 -37.85
CA GLY A 384 11.29 21.94 -37.22
C GLY A 384 10.08 22.08 -38.15
N CYS A 385 10.22 21.89 -39.47
CA CYS A 385 9.10 22.01 -40.43
C CYS A 385 8.12 20.81 -40.45
N GLY A 386 8.16 19.90 -39.45
CA GLY A 386 7.22 18.77 -39.37
C GLY A 386 7.60 17.48 -40.11
N LYS A 387 8.83 17.33 -40.62
CA LYS A 387 9.28 16.09 -41.32
C LYS A 387 9.03 14.80 -40.53
N THR A 388 9.48 14.77 -39.27
CA THR A 388 9.29 13.62 -38.37
C THR A 388 7.81 13.40 -38.04
N THR A 389 7.04 14.49 -37.97
CA THR A 389 5.60 14.48 -37.69
C THR A 389 4.80 13.79 -38.80
N ILE A 390 5.15 14.02 -40.07
CA ILE A 390 4.53 13.34 -41.23
C ILE A 390 4.76 11.81 -41.14
N CYS A 391 6.00 11.38 -40.85
CA CYS A 391 6.31 9.95 -40.67
C CYS A 391 5.49 9.30 -39.54
N VAL A 392 5.30 10.01 -38.43
CA VAL A 392 4.54 9.51 -37.28
C VAL A 392 3.04 9.45 -37.59
N SER A 393 2.49 10.45 -38.29
CA SER A 393 1.08 10.51 -38.68
C SER A 393 0.67 9.34 -39.58
N CYS A 394 1.54 8.91 -40.51
CA CYS A 394 1.28 7.75 -41.37
C CYS A 394 1.09 6.44 -40.61
N ARG A 395 1.62 6.33 -39.38
CA ARG A 395 1.50 5.12 -38.56
C ARG A 395 0.16 5.01 -37.83
N VAL A 396 -0.57 6.11 -37.68
CA VAL A 396 -1.79 6.20 -36.85
C VAL A 396 -3.07 6.18 -37.69
N SER A 397 -3.01 6.71 -38.91
CA SER A 397 -4.17 6.91 -39.79
C SER A 397 -4.40 5.79 -40.81
N SER A 398 -4.12 4.53 -40.46
CA SER A 398 -4.36 3.41 -41.37
C SER A 398 -5.83 2.95 -41.28
N SER A 399 -6.72 3.64 -42.00
CA SER A 399 -8.03 3.10 -42.37
C SER A 399 -7.99 2.72 -43.86
N PRO A 400 -8.32 1.47 -44.24
CA PRO A 400 -8.36 1.08 -45.64
C PRO A 400 -9.44 1.89 -46.37
N ILE A 401 -9.04 2.60 -47.43
CA ILE A 401 -9.99 3.20 -48.38
C ILE A 401 -10.47 2.04 -49.25
N ALA A 402 -11.71 1.58 -49.06
CA ALA A 402 -12.38 0.72 -50.01
C ALA A 402 -12.76 1.60 -51.22
N GLU A 403 -12.05 1.41 -52.34
CA GLU A 403 -12.44 2.00 -53.62
C GLU A 403 -13.79 1.39 -54.06
N GLY A 404 -14.78 2.26 -54.25
CA GLY A 404 -15.98 2.01 -55.04
C GLY A 404 -16.02 2.99 -56.20
#